data_AF-A0AAU8L595-F1
#
_entry.id   AF-A0AAU8L595-F1
#
_cell.length_a   1.000
_cell.length_b   1.000
_cell.length_c   1.000
_cell.angle_alpha   90.00
_cell.angle_beta   90.00
_cell.angle_gamma   90.00
#
_symmetry.space_group_name_H-M   'P 1'
#
loop_
_entity.id
_entity.type
_entity.pdbx_description
1 polymer ?
#
loop_
_entity_poly.entity_id
_entity_poly.type
_entity_poly.pdbx_seq_one_letter_code
_entity_poly.pdbx_strand_id
1 'polypeptide(L)'
;MDSYETKIAKQDERIRKLEEENQKLQGIKEYVEESRRIQNENQEKIKTVVSELGSLIDSINKNYVPKEKFDQLANEVHGNKSSSKVTPAANESSKKETSNDAAAAVSAKALAGKDSATLLKEADDLYAKKSYNDAQTYYKELLNRNYKPAKVNFTLGEIAYTQKAYSGAIEYYKASIALHDKAAYIPTLLYHTGSSFDKLGKGKEAQSFYKALKENYPTSPEAKSVK
;
A
#
# COMPACT_ATOMS: atom_id res chain seq x y z
N MET A 1 -48.72 -42.38 -35.31
CA MET A 1 -47.29 -42.62 -35.03
C MET A 1 -46.53 -41.30 -34.99
N ASP A 2 -46.82 -40.38 -35.90
CA ASP A 2 -46.11 -39.11 -36.14
C ASP A 2 -45.99 -38.17 -34.92
N SER A 3 -46.96 -38.19 -34.00
CA SER A 3 -46.94 -37.36 -32.79
C SER A 3 -45.88 -37.82 -31.76
N TYR A 4 -45.61 -39.12 -31.70
CA TYR A 4 -44.61 -39.68 -30.78
C TYR A 4 -43.20 -39.46 -31.32
N GLU A 5 -43.00 -39.67 -32.62
CA GLU A 5 -41.71 -39.39 -33.29
C GLU A 5 -41.32 -37.91 -33.15
N THR A 6 -42.28 -36.99 -33.30
CA THR A 6 -42.03 -35.55 -33.11
C THR A 6 -41.65 -35.22 -31.65
N LYS A 7 -42.22 -35.92 -30.65
CA LYS A 7 -41.86 -35.72 -29.25
C LYS A 7 -40.47 -36.27 -28.92
N ILE A 8 -40.11 -37.43 -29.47
CA ILE A 8 -38.79 -38.04 -29.32
C ILE A 8 -37.73 -37.13 -29.93
N ALA A 9 -37.94 -36.64 -31.16
CA ALA A 9 -37.00 -35.72 -31.80
C ALA A 9 -36.76 -34.42 -30.99
N LYS A 10 -37.81 -33.87 -30.37
CA LYS A 10 -37.70 -32.71 -29.47
C LYS A 10 -36.97 -33.04 -28.17
N GLN A 11 -37.15 -34.25 -27.64
CA GLN A 11 -36.42 -34.71 -26.45
C GLN A 11 -34.94 -34.89 -26.76
N ASP A 12 -34.60 -35.49 -27.91
CA ASP A 12 -33.21 -35.68 -28.36
C ASP A 12 -32.51 -34.33 -28.60
N GLU A 13 -33.20 -33.36 -29.21
CA GLU A 13 -32.67 -32.00 -29.39
C GLU A 13 -32.41 -31.32 -28.03
N ARG A 14 -33.29 -31.54 -27.05
CA ARG A 14 -33.13 -31.00 -25.69
C ARG A 14 -31.99 -31.68 -24.94
N ILE A 15 -31.82 -33.00 -25.09
CA ILE A 15 -30.70 -33.75 -24.52
C ILE A 15 -29.39 -33.23 -25.10
N ARG A 16 -29.31 -33.06 -26.43
CA ARG A 16 -28.13 -32.51 -27.09
C ARG A 16 -27.77 -31.11 -26.58
N LYS A 17 -28.76 -30.23 -26.42
CA LYS A 17 -28.54 -28.89 -25.83
C LYS A 17 -28.04 -28.98 -24.38
N LEU A 18 -28.59 -29.89 -23.57
CA LEU A 18 -28.13 -30.12 -22.20
C LEU A 18 -26.70 -30.69 -22.16
N GLU A 19 -26.32 -31.54 -23.11
CA GLU A 19 -24.95 -32.04 -23.24
C GLU A 19 -23.98 -30.92 -23.62
N GLU A 20 -24.34 -30.07 -24.57
CA GLU A 20 -23.56 -28.89 -24.96
C GLU A 20 -23.40 -27.89 -23.80
N GLU A 21 -24.47 -27.64 -23.04
CA GLU A 21 -24.41 -26.81 -21.83
C GLU A 21 -23.54 -27.43 -20.73
N ASN A 22 -23.62 -28.75 -20.52
CA ASN A 22 -22.76 -29.45 -19.57
C ASN A 22 -21.28 -29.41 -19.97
N GLN A 23 -20.96 -29.53 -21.27
CA GLN A 23 -19.59 -29.35 -21.76
C GLN A 23 -19.07 -27.93 -21.50
N LYS A 24 -19.89 -26.91 -21.75
CA LYS A 24 -19.54 -25.52 -21.42
C LYS A 24 -19.32 -25.33 -19.93
N LEU A 25 -20.17 -25.93 -19.09
CA LEU A 25 -20.05 -25.88 -17.64
C LEU A 25 -18.77 -26.54 -17.15
N GLN A 26 -18.38 -27.67 -17.74
CA GLN A 26 -17.11 -28.34 -17.46
C GLN A 26 -15.92 -27.44 -17.81
N GLY A 27 -15.92 -26.83 -19.00
CA GLY A 27 -14.87 -25.89 -19.39
C GLY A 27 -14.76 -24.67 -18.48
N ILE A 28 -15.90 -24.12 -18.01
CA ILE A 28 -15.92 -23.03 -17.04
C ILE A 28 -15.33 -23.50 -15.69
N LYS A 29 -15.69 -24.71 -15.25
CA LYS A 29 -15.19 -25.27 -14.00
C LYS A 29 -13.66 -25.43 -14.04
N GLU A 30 -13.14 -26.00 -15.12
CA GLU A 30 -11.69 -26.14 -15.35
C GLU A 30 -10.99 -24.77 -15.34
N TYR A 31 -11.56 -23.78 -16.03
CA TYR A 31 -11.02 -22.42 -16.04
C TYR A 31 -10.98 -21.79 -14.63
N VAL A 32 -12.05 -21.98 -13.84
CA VAL A 32 -12.14 -21.46 -12.47
C VAL A 32 -11.13 -22.15 -11.55
N GLU A 33 -10.98 -23.48 -11.67
CA GLU A 33 -10.00 -24.25 -10.90
C GLU A 33 -8.57 -23.83 -11.25
N GLU A 34 -8.25 -23.66 -12.53
CA GLU A 34 -6.95 -23.18 -12.99
C GLU A 34 -6.68 -21.75 -12.52
N SER A 35 -7.67 -20.86 -12.62
CA SER A 35 -7.57 -19.49 -12.11
C SER A 35 -7.30 -19.46 -10.61
N ARG A 36 -7.99 -20.30 -9.84
CA ARG A 36 -7.76 -20.46 -8.40
C ARG A 36 -6.37 -21.02 -8.11
N ARG A 37 -5.90 -21.99 -8.90
CA ARG A 37 -4.55 -22.56 -8.77
C ARG A 37 -3.48 -21.49 -8.97
N ILE A 38 -3.54 -20.74 -10.07
CA ILE A 38 -2.64 -19.62 -10.35
C ILE A 38 -2.69 -18.58 -9.23
N GLN A 39 -3.89 -18.26 -8.72
CA GLN A 39 -4.05 -17.31 -7.63
C GLN A 39 -3.36 -17.79 -6.34
N ASN A 40 -3.45 -19.08 -6.02
CA ASN A 40 -2.79 -19.66 -4.85
C ASN A 40 -1.26 -19.72 -5.05
N GLU A 41 -0.78 -20.09 -6.23
CA GLU A 41 0.66 -20.09 -6.55
C GLU A 41 1.24 -18.68 -6.46
N ASN A 42 0.53 -17.67 -6.97
CA ASN A 42 0.94 -16.28 -6.85
C ASN A 42 0.95 -15.81 -5.38
N GLN A 43 0.05 -16.32 -4.55
CA GLN A 43 0.01 -16.01 -3.13
C GLN A 43 1.25 -16.52 -2.39
N GLU A 44 1.67 -17.76 -2.65
CA GLU A 44 2.89 -18.31 -2.03
C GLU A 44 4.14 -17.51 -2.44
N LYS A 45 4.19 -17.06 -3.70
CA LYS A 45 5.27 -16.18 -4.19
C LYS A 45 5.24 -14.82 -3.50
N ILE A 46 4.08 -14.19 -3.37
CA ILE A 46 3.94 -12.90 -2.67
C ILE A 46 4.34 -13.04 -1.21
N LYS A 47 3.88 -14.09 -0.53
CA LYS A 47 4.25 -14.38 0.85
C LYS A 47 5.77 -14.54 1.01
N THR A 48 6.42 -15.21 0.06
CA THR A 48 7.88 -15.31 0.00
C THR A 48 8.52 -13.93 -0.12
N VAL A 49 8.05 -13.09 -1.06
CA VAL A 49 8.55 -11.72 -1.24
C VAL A 49 8.34 -10.86 0.00
N VAL A 50 7.19 -11.00 0.69
CA VAL A 50 6.90 -10.31 1.95
C VAL A 50 7.83 -10.78 3.08
N SER A 51 8.14 -12.07 3.14
CA SER A 51 9.10 -12.62 4.09
C SER A 51 10.53 -12.14 3.82
N GLU A 52 10.92 -12.08 2.55
CA GLU A 52 12.21 -11.52 2.10
C GLU A 52 12.27 -10.01 2.42
N LEU A 53 11.18 -9.27 2.21
CA LEU A 53 10.98 -7.89 2.66
C LEU A 53 11.21 -7.71 4.14
N GLY A 54 10.59 -8.58 4.94
CA GLY A 54 10.72 -8.59 6.39
C GLY A 54 12.18 -8.74 6.80
N SER A 55 12.83 -9.79 6.30
CA SER A 55 14.23 -10.11 6.59
C SER A 55 15.19 -9.01 6.13
N LEU A 56 14.91 -8.39 4.99
CA LEU A 56 15.71 -7.30 4.44
C LEU A 56 15.54 -6.03 5.28
N ILE A 57 14.32 -5.67 5.66
CA ILE A 57 14.04 -4.53 6.55
C ILE A 57 14.68 -4.77 7.91
N ASP A 58 14.60 -5.96 8.47
CA ASP A 58 15.26 -6.29 9.73
C ASP A 58 16.79 -6.15 9.61
N SER A 59 17.36 -6.52 8.47
CA SER A 59 18.78 -6.31 8.17
C SER A 59 19.15 -4.82 8.00
N ILE A 60 18.25 -4.02 7.42
CA ILE A 60 18.41 -2.56 7.30
C ILE A 60 18.31 -1.90 8.68
N ASN A 61 17.32 -2.30 9.49
CA ASN A 61 17.06 -1.79 10.83
C ASN A 61 18.15 -2.17 11.83
N LYS A 62 18.83 -3.32 11.63
CA LYS A 62 20.03 -3.69 12.41
C LYS A 62 21.18 -2.69 12.26
N ASN A 63 21.21 -1.96 11.13
CA ASN A 63 22.19 -0.92 10.81
C ASN A 63 21.61 0.50 10.87
N TYR A 64 20.31 0.65 11.15
CA TYR A 64 19.64 1.95 11.23
C TYR A 64 19.44 2.30 12.71
N VAL A 65 19.87 3.50 13.11
CA VAL A 65 19.70 3.97 14.49
C VAL A 65 18.20 4.18 14.73
N PRO A 66 17.57 3.47 15.70
CA PRO A 66 16.16 3.69 16.04
C PRO A 66 15.91 5.17 16.33
N LYS A 67 14.74 5.68 15.98
CA LYS A 67 14.41 7.10 16.16
C LYS A 67 14.63 7.55 17.62
N GLU A 68 14.35 6.70 18.61
CA GLU A 68 14.66 7.01 20.01
C GLU A 68 16.17 7.18 20.27
N LYS A 69 17.02 6.37 19.64
CA LYS A 69 18.48 6.51 19.74
C LYS A 69 19.01 7.70 18.94
N PHE A 70 18.39 8.03 17.81
CA PHE A 70 18.70 9.24 17.05
C PHE A 70 18.34 10.49 17.84
N ASP A 71 17.16 10.52 18.46
CA ASP A 71 16.69 11.62 19.31
C ASP A 71 17.55 11.74 20.58
N GLN A 72 18.00 10.62 21.15
CA GLN A 72 19.00 10.63 22.25
C GLN A 72 20.35 11.18 21.79
N LEU A 73 20.90 10.73 20.66
CA LEU A 73 22.15 11.26 20.11
C LEU A 73 22.03 12.76 19.77
N ALA A 74 20.91 13.18 19.19
CA ALA A 74 20.64 14.56 18.89
C ALA A 74 20.60 15.39 20.17
N ASN A 75 19.94 14.92 21.23
CA ASN A 75 19.91 15.59 22.53
C ASN A 75 21.27 15.58 23.23
N GLU A 76 22.10 14.55 23.03
CA GLU A 76 23.45 14.46 23.60
C GLU A 76 24.44 15.40 22.89
N VAL A 77 24.31 15.58 21.56
CA VAL A 77 25.07 16.56 20.78
C VAL A 77 24.67 18.01 21.13
N HIS A 78 23.39 18.26 21.44
CA HIS A 78 22.94 19.55 21.96
C HIS A 78 23.23 19.75 23.47
N GLY A 79 23.36 18.66 24.23
CA GLY A 79 23.60 18.64 25.67
C GLY A 79 25.07 18.78 26.06
N ASN A 80 26.01 18.58 25.13
CA ASN A 80 27.45 18.78 25.34
C ASN A 80 27.94 20.13 24.80
N LYS A 81 27.32 21.22 25.27
CA LYS A 81 28.05 22.47 25.47
C LYS A 81 28.21 22.68 26.97
N SER A 82 29.42 22.34 27.41
CA SER A 82 29.97 22.58 28.72
C SER A 82 29.48 23.88 29.34
N SER A 83 29.03 23.74 30.59
CA SER A 83 28.82 24.76 31.60
C SER A 83 29.71 26.00 31.43
N SER A 84 29.08 27.15 31.20
CA SER A 84 29.54 28.40 31.80
C SER A 84 28.34 29.27 32.17
N LYS A 85 28.35 29.66 33.44
CA LYS A 85 27.49 30.58 34.21
C LYS A 85 26.88 31.75 33.38
N VAL A 86 25.60 32.06 33.63
CA VAL A 86 25.03 33.31 34.22
C VAL A 86 23.52 33.42 33.83
N THR A 87 22.71 33.86 34.79
CA THR A 87 21.24 34.02 34.78
C THR A 87 20.78 35.36 34.08
N PRO A 88 19.53 35.86 34.20
CA PRO A 88 18.64 36.13 33.04
C PRO A 88 18.31 37.63 32.77
N ALA A 89 18.15 38.03 31.52
CA ALA A 89 17.50 39.30 31.10
C ALA A 89 17.20 39.22 29.59
N ALA A 90 15.93 39.21 29.16
CA ALA A 90 15.10 40.38 28.84
C ALA A 90 15.57 41.17 27.60
N ASN A 91 14.74 41.09 26.54
CA ASN A 91 14.52 42.07 25.45
C ASN A 91 15.72 42.39 24.53
N GLU A 92 15.61 42.59 23.21
CA GLU A 92 14.47 42.97 22.37
C GLU A 92 14.87 42.76 20.89
N SER A 93 13.94 42.19 20.10
CA SER A 93 13.50 42.59 18.75
C SER A 93 14.54 42.94 17.66
N SER A 94 14.50 42.41 16.43
CA SER A 94 13.43 42.48 15.40
C SER A 94 13.99 41.73 14.15
N LYS A 95 13.29 41.19 13.15
CA LYS A 95 11.98 41.47 12.51
C LYS A 95 11.76 40.28 11.54
N LYS A 96 10.75 39.43 11.76
CA LYS A 96 9.49 39.34 10.99
C LYS A 96 9.67 39.29 9.47
N GLU A 97 9.64 38.09 8.91
CA GLU A 97 8.86 37.83 7.69
C GLU A 97 7.75 36.83 8.01
N THR A 98 6.58 37.41 8.22
CA THR A 98 5.27 36.79 8.05
C THR A 98 5.07 36.48 6.57
N SER A 99 5.05 35.20 6.21
CA SER A 99 4.09 34.70 5.22
C SER A 99 3.05 33.89 5.97
N ASN A 100 1.88 34.49 6.14
CA ASN A 100 0.67 33.80 6.50
C ASN A 100 0.33 32.82 5.38
N ASP A 101 0.55 31.53 5.61
CA ASP A 101 -0.32 30.50 5.07
C ASP A 101 -0.91 29.75 6.26
N ALA A 102 -2.11 30.17 6.64
CA ALA A 102 -2.96 29.50 7.59
C ALA A 102 -3.45 28.18 6.98
N ALA A 103 -2.59 27.16 6.95
CA ALA A 103 -3.05 25.78 6.85
C ALA A 103 -3.59 25.41 8.23
N ALA A 104 -4.92 25.45 8.38
CA ALA A 104 -5.60 25.03 9.59
C ALA A 104 -5.21 23.59 9.91
N ALA A 105 -4.26 23.41 10.84
CA ALA A 105 -3.91 22.11 11.38
C ALA A 105 -5.21 21.46 11.86
N VAL A 106 -5.62 20.40 11.17
CA VAL A 106 -6.88 19.72 11.46
C VAL A 106 -6.77 19.17 12.87
N SER A 107 -7.48 19.81 13.81
CA SER A 107 -7.40 19.43 15.21
C SER A 107 -7.97 18.03 15.42
N ALA A 108 -7.35 17.23 16.29
CA ALA A 108 -7.84 15.89 16.66
C ALA A 108 -9.32 15.90 17.09
N LYS A 109 -9.79 17.02 17.67
CA LYS A 109 -11.18 17.24 18.08
C LYS A 109 -12.15 17.34 16.90
N ALA A 110 -11.72 17.88 15.75
CA ALA A 110 -12.53 17.95 14.53
C ALA A 110 -12.68 16.58 13.83
N LEU A 111 -11.69 15.69 14.02
CA LEU A 111 -11.70 14.32 13.47
C LEU A 111 -12.56 13.37 14.33
N ALA A 112 -12.60 13.59 15.65
CA ALA A 112 -13.32 12.74 16.60
C ALA A 112 -14.85 12.73 16.39
N GLY A 113 -15.42 13.82 15.85
CA GLY A 113 -16.87 13.93 15.61
C GLY A 113 -17.36 13.25 14.33
N LYS A 114 -16.47 12.75 13.47
CA LYS A 114 -16.81 12.14 12.17
C LYS A 114 -16.66 10.62 12.24
N ASP A 115 -17.52 9.90 11.54
CA ASP A 115 -17.36 8.45 11.38
C ASP A 115 -16.19 8.11 10.43
N SER A 116 -15.68 6.88 10.54
CA SER A 116 -14.50 6.46 9.77
C SER A 116 -14.72 6.40 8.26
N ALA A 117 -15.95 6.20 7.77
CA ALA A 117 -16.22 6.21 6.34
C ALA A 117 -16.19 7.64 5.77
N THR A 118 -16.76 8.60 6.50
CA THR A 118 -16.67 10.03 6.15
C THR A 118 -15.23 10.52 6.18
N LEU A 119 -14.45 10.16 7.22
CA LEU A 119 -13.03 10.49 7.28
C LEU A 119 -12.23 9.92 6.11
N LEU A 120 -12.52 8.68 5.69
CA LEU A 120 -11.85 8.09 4.52
C LEU A 120 -12.15 8.85 3.24
N LYS A 121 -13.42 9.26 3.03
CA LYS A 121 -13.79 10.03 1.85
C LYS A 121 -13.05 11.37 1.80
N GLU A 122 -13.00 12.09 2.93
CA GLU A 122 -12.26 13.35 3.01
C GLU A 122 -10.75 13.15 2.81
N ALA A 123 -10.17 12.06 3.34
CA ALA A 123 -8.78 11.70 3.12
C ALA A 123 -8.48 11.41 1.64
N ASP A 124 -9.34 10.64 0.98
CA ASP A 124 -9.26 10.32 -0.45
C ASP A 124 -9.37 11.62 -1.30
N ASP A 125 -10.28 12.54 -0.93
CA ASP A 125 -10.45 13.84 -1.61
C ASP A 125 -9.22 14.76 -1.45
N LEU A 126 -8.66 14.82 -0.24
CA LEU A 126 -7.42 15.58 0.04
C LEU A 126 -6.23 14.99 -0.72
N TYR A 127 -6.13 13.65 -0.77
CA TYR A 127 -5.11 12.95 -1.54
C TYR A 127 -5.21 13.27 -3.04
N ALA A 128 -6.42 13.23 -3.61
CA ALA A 128 -6.66 13.58 -5.01
C ALA A 128 -6.28 15.04 -5.33
N LYS A 129 -6.47 15.96 -4.37
CA LYS A 129 -6.03 17.35 -4.45
C LYS A 129 -4.52 17.55 -4.22
N LYS A 130 -3.77 16.47 -3.95
CA LYS A 130 -2.34 16.49 -3.58
C LYS A 130 -2.05 17.24 -2.28
N SER A 131 -3.06 17.47 -1.44
CA SER A 131 -2.92 18.01 -0.08
C SER A 131 -2.41 16.91 0.86
N TYR A 132 -1.19 16.45 0.63
CA TYR A 132 -0.64 15.24 1.23
C TYR A 132 -0.50 15.31 2.75
N ASN A 133 -0.11 16.46 3.30
CA ASN A 133 0.04 16.63 4.75
C ASN A 133 -1.32 16.51 5.47
N ASP A 134 -2.36 17.11 4.89
CA ASP A 134 -3.71 17.01 5.44
C ASP A 134 -4.23 15.58 5.29
N ALA A 135 -4.12 14.99 4.09
CA ALA A 135 -4.53 13.61 3.84
C ALA A 135 -3.86 12.63 4.82
N GLN A 136 -2.56 12.77 5.08
CA GLN A 136 -1.82 11.96 6.06
C GLN A 136 -2.43 12.04 7.46
N THR A 137 -2.91 13.21 7.88
CA THR A 137 -3.53 13.38 9.20
C THR A 137 -4.81 12.54 9.31
N TYR A 138 -5.66 12.56 8.29
CA TYR A 138 -6.88 11.74 8.25
C TYR A 138 -6.56 10.25 8.16
N TYR A 139 -5.62 9.86 7.30
CA TYR A 139 -5.21 8.45 7.16
C TYR A 139 -4.61 7.88 8.44
N LYS A 140 -3.80 8.64 9.17
CA LYS A 140 -3.27 8.21 10.47
C LYS A 140 -4.40 7.99 11.50
N GLU A 141 -5.39 8.86 11.51
CA GLU A 141 -6.57 8.67 12.37
C GLU A 141 -7.36 7.41 11.97
N LEU A 142 -7.50 7.12 10.67
CA LEU A 142 -8.13 5.88 10.20
C LEU A 142 -7.35 4.63 10.59
N LEU A 143 -6.01 4.69 10.62
CA LEU A 143 -5.19 3.60 11.16
C LEU A 143 -5.41 3.42 12.66
N ASN A 144 -5.46 4.51 13.44
CA ASN A 144 -5.74 4.44 14.89
C ASN A 144 -7.09 3.77 15.17
N ARG A 145 -8.08 3.96 14.28
CA ARG A 145 -9.40 3.34 14.34
C ARG A 145 -9.46 1.94 13.71
N ASN A 146 -8.34 1.43 13.22
CA ASN A 146 -8.24 0.17 12.49
C ASN A 146 -9.23 0.05 11.31
N TYR A 147 -9.53 1.17 10.64
CA TYR A 147 -10.50 1.22 9.54
C TYR A 147 -9.81 1.04 8.20
N LYS A 148 -10.07 -0.09 7.54
CA LYS A 148 -9.46 -0.48 6.24
C LYS A 148 -7.93 -0.34 6.24
N PRO A 149 -7.22 -0.92 7.22
CA PRO A 149 -5.81 -0.64 7.46
C PRO A 149 -4.91 -1.00 6.26
N ALA A 150 -5.26 -2.01 5.46
CA ALA A 150 -4.49 -2.34 4.25
C ALA A 150 -4.50 -1.20 3.22
N LYS A 151 -5.70 -0.71 2.81
CA LYS A 151 -5.84 0.41 1.87
C LYS A 151 -5.17 1.68 2.42
N VAL A 152 -5.40 1.97 3.70
CA VAL A 152 -4.86 3.18 4.33
C VAL A 152 -3.33 3.16 4.36
N ASN A 153 -2.72 2.02 4.72
CA ASN A 153 -1.27 1.87 4.64
C ASN A 153 -0.76 2.02 3.21
N PHE A 154 -1.41 1.42 2.21
CA PHE A 154 -1.04 1.62 0.81
C PHE A 154 -1.02 3.10 0.43
N THR A 155 -2.08 3.84 0.72
CA THR A 155 -2.15 5.27 0.38
C THR A 155 -1.13 6.11 1.14
N LEU A 156 -0.85 5.81 2.41
CA LEU A 156 0.25 6.45 3.15
C LEU A 156 1.62 6.16 2.51
N GLY A 157 1.81 4.95 1.98
CA GLY A 157 2.98 4.58 1.18
C GLY A 157 3.10 5.42 -0.10
N GLU A 158 2.02 5.56 -0.86
CA GLU A 158 1.99 6.39 -2.08
C GLU A 158 2.30 7.87 -1.79
N ILE A 159 1.79 8.40 -0.67
CA ILE A 159 2.11 9.75 -0.23
C ILE A 159 3.60 9.86 0.09
N ALA A 160 4.13 8.95 0.90
CA ALA A 160 5.54 8.94 1.28
C ALA A 160 6.46 8.80 0.04
N TYR A 161 6.10 7.94 -0.90
CA TYR A 161 6.80 7.76 -2.17
C TYR A 161 6.82 9.05 -2.99
N THR A 162 5.66 9.71 -3.12
CA THR A 162 5.55 11.01 -3.82
C THR A 162 6.38 12.10 -3.15
N GLN A 163 6.45 12.09 -1.82
CA GLN A 163 7.29 12.98 -1.02
C GLN A 163 8.78 12.57 -1.02
N LYS A 164 9.16 11.52 -1.78
CA LYS A 164 10.51 10.95 -1.85
C LYS A 164 11.03 10.36 -0.52
N ALA A 165 10.14 10.13 0.44
CA ALA A 165 10.42 9.45 1.69
C ALA A 165 10.41 7.92 1.47
N TYR A 166 11.30 7.44 0.60
CA TYR A 166 11.29 6.06 0.10
C TYR A 166 11.37 4.99 1.19
N SER A 167 12.16 5.22 2.25
CA SER A 167 12.23 4.29 3.38
C SER A 167 10.88 4.16 4.09
N GLY A 168 10.19 5.29 4.32
CA GLY A 168 8.86 5.28 4.95
C GLY A 168 7.80 4.68 4.03
N ALA A 169 7.91 4.90 2.72
CA ALA A 169 7.02 4.28 1.74
C ALA A 169 7.08 2.75 1.81
N ILE A 170 8.30 2.18 1.87
CA ILE A 170 8.53 0.75 1.98
C ILE A 170 7.87 0.16 3.24
N GLU A 171 7.99 0.82 4.40
CA GLU A 171 7.34 0.37 5.65
C GLU A 171 5.82 0.31 5.53
N TYR A 172 5.21 1.35 4.95
CA TYR A 172 3.77 1.38 4.71
C TYR A 172 3.32 0.32 3.69
N TYR A 173 4.07 0.11 2.62
CA TYR A 173 3.78 -0.94 1.65
C TYR A 173 3.85 -2.34 2.29
N LYS A 174 4.85 -2.60 3.13
CA LYS A 174 4.95 -3.83 3.94
C LYS A 174 3.71 -4.02 4.81
N ALA A 175 3.31 -2.99 5.56
CA ALA A 175 2.13 -3.06 6.42
C ALA A 175 0.86 -3.33 5.61
N SER A 176 0.71 -2.72 4.43
CA SER A 176 -0.42 -2.95 3.53
C SER A 176 -0.50 -4.39 3.03
N ILE A 177 0.58 -4.90 2.41
CA ILE A 177 0.57 -6.21 1.77
C ILE A 177 0.49 -7.36 2.79
N ALA A 178 1.01 -7.17 4.01
CA ALA A 178 0.87 -8.14 5.09
C ALA A 178 -0.57 -8.31 5.56
N LEU A 179 -1.41 -7.27 5.40
CA LEU A 179 -2.82 -7.29 5.79
C LEU A 179 -3.72 -7.78 4.66
N HIS A 180 -3.40 -7.44 3.41
CA HIS A 180 -4.19 -7.84 2.25
C HIS A 180 -3.34 -7.91 0.98
N ASP A 181 -3.06 -9.13 0.52
CA ASP A 181 -2.19 -9.46 -0.61
C ASP A 181 -2.93 -9.59 -1.96
N LYS A 182 -4.25 -9.40 -1.97
CA LYS A 182 -5.13 -9.58 -3.15
C LYS A 182 -5.80 -8.30 -3.64
N ALA A 183 -5.33 -7.14 -3.20
CA ALA A 183 -5.91 -5.87 -3.64
C ALA A 183 -5.56 -5.52 -5.10
N ALA A 184 -6.44 -4.75 -5.75
CA ALA A 184 -6.17 -4.24 -7.10
C ALA A 184 -4.93 -3.33 -7.18
N TYR A 185 -4.50 -2.74 -6.06
CA TYR A 185 -3.34 -1.86 -5.97
C TYR A 185 -2.00 -2.60 -5.76
N ILE A 186 -1.99 -3.94 -5.65
CA ILE A 186 -0.77 -4.70 -5.38
C ILE A 186 0.29 -4.54 -6.50
N PRO A 187 -0.06 -4.53 -7.80
CA PRO A 187 0.91 -4.25 -8.86
C PRO A 187 1.62 -2.89 -8.67
N THR A 188 0.85 -1.84 -8.38
CA THR A 188 1.37 -0.50 -8.08
C THR A 188 2.28 -0.51 -6.84
N LEU A 189 1.83 -1.18 -5.77
CA LEU A 189 2.60 -1.33 -4.53
C LEU A 189 3.96 -2.01 -4.79
N LEU A 190 3.98 -3.14 -5.49
CA LEU A 190 5.22 -3.86 -5.82
C LEU A 190 6.16 -2.99 -6.67
N TYR A 191 5.60 -2.30 -7.67
CA TYR A 191 6.37 -1.40 -8.54
C TYR A 191 7.00 -0.24 -7.77
N HIS A 192 6.22 0.50 -6.98
CA HIS A 192 6.72 1.61 -6.19
C HIS A 192 7.64 1.16 -5.05
N THR A 193 7.48 -0.05 -4.53
CA THR A 193 8.43 -0.64 -3.58
C THR A 193 9.78 -0.89 -4.25
N GLY A 194 9.79 -1.54 -5.43
CA GLY A 194 11.01 -1.74 -6.22
C GLY A 194 11.68 -0.40 -6.58
N SER A 195 10.89 0.58 -7.03
CA SER A 195 11.39 1.91 -7.36
C SER A 195 11.97 2.63 -6.14
N SER A 196 11.35 2.48 -4.97
CA SER A 196 11.87 3.00 -3.71
C SER A 196 13.24 2.40 -3.36
N PHE A 197 13.41 1.08 -3.53
CA PHE A 197 14.71 0.42 -3.34
C PHE A 197 15.77 0.93 -4.32
N ASP A 198 15.44 1.11 -5.60
CA ASP A 198 16.37 1.69 -6.59
C ASP A 198 16.81 3.10 -6.19
N LYS A 199 15.87 3.95 -5.74
CA LYS A 199 16.16 5.32 -5.29
C LYS A 199 17.02 5.35 -4.03
N LEU A 200 17.03 4.27 -3.25
CA LEU A 200 17.90 4.08 -2.09
C LEU A 200 19.24 3.39 -2.44
N GLY A 201 19.51 3.14 -3.72
CA GLY A 201 20.74 2.45 -4.17
C GLY A 201 20.74 0.93 -3.96
N LYS A 202 19.58 0.34 -3.64
CA LYS A 202 19.39 -1.08 -3.32
C LYS A 202 18.89 -1.85 -4.53
N GLY A 203 19.72 -1.91 -5.56
CA GLY A 203 19.34 -2.45 -6.87
C GLY A 203 19.00 -3.95 -6.85
N LYS A 204 19.65 -4.76 -6.01
CA LYS A 204 19.35 -6.21 -5.94
C LYS A 204 17.94 -6.45 -5.40
N GLU A 205 17.57 -5.66 -4.41
CA GLU A 205 16.28 -5.73 -3.74
C GLU A 205 15.19 -5.21 -4.69
N ALA A 206 15.42 -4.07 -5.34
CA ALA A 206 14.53 -3.56 -6.38
C ALA A 206 14.21 -4.60 -7.47
N GLN A 207 15.24 -5.29 -7.98
CA GLN A 207 15.07 -6.35 -8.98
C GLN A 207 14.21 -7.52 -8.49
N SER A 208 14.27 -7.84 -7.20
CA SER A 208 13.45 -8.92 -6.62
C SER A 208 11.96 -8.56 -6.68
N PHE A 209 11.60 -7.30 -6.41
CA PHE A 209 10.22 -6.81 -6.55
C PHE A 209 9.74 -6.75 -7.98
N TYR A 210 10.58 -6.25 -8.88
CA TYR A 210 10.27 -6.18 -10.30
C TYR A 210 10.05 -7.56 -10.90
N LYS A 211 10.86 -8.55 -10.51
CA LYS A 211 10.68 -9.95 -10.88
C LYS A 211 9.35 -10.47 -10.34
N ALA A 212 9.07 -10.27 -9.05
CA ALA A 212 7.80 -10.68 -8.45
C ALA A 212 6.59 -10.03 -9.15
N LEU A 213 6.69 -8.76 -9.52
CA LEU A 213 5.65 -8.06 -10.28
C LEU A 213 5.43 -8.69 -11.66
N LYS A 214 6.49 -8.95 -12.42
CA LYS A 214 6.43 -9.58 -13.75
C LYS A 214 5.88 -11.02 -13.68
N GLU A 215 6.25 -11.79 -12.66
CA GLU A 215 5.82 -13.18 -12.50
C GLU A 215 4.37 -13.31 -12.05
N ASN A 216 3.93 -12.47 -11.10
CA ASN A 216 2.61 -12.61 -10.48
C ASN A 216 1.53 -11.74 -11.16
N TYR A 217 1.93 -10.66 -11.85
CA TYR A 217 1.03 -9.71 -12.50
C TYR A 217 1.49 -9.36 -13.93
N PRO A 218 1.77 -10.35 -14.80
CA PRO A 218 2.39 -10.13 -16.13
C PRO A 218 1.58 -9.22 -17.07
N THR A 219 0.26 -9.12 -16.86
CA THR A 219 -0.63 -8.31 -17.71
C THR A 219 -0.83 -6.88 -17.19
N SER A 220 -0.36 -6.57 -15.97
CA SER A 220 -0.53 -5.25 -15.35
C SER A 220 0.24 -4.16 -16.11
N PRO A 221 -0.26 -2.91 -16.13
CA PRO A 221 0.49 -1.77 -16.68
C PRO A 221 1.87 -1.61 -16.06
N GLU A 222 1.98 -1.84 -14.75
CA GLU A 222 3.23 -1.71 -14.00
C GLU A 222 4.25 -2.77 -14.44
N ALA A 223 3.85 -4.04 -14.59
CA ALA A 223 4.75 -5.09 -15.07
C ALA A 223 5.32 -4.78 -16.47
N LYS A 224 4.51 -4.17 -17.35
CA LYS A 224 4.94 -3.74 -18.69
C LYS A 224 5.89 -2.56 -18.67
N SER A 225 5.86 -1.73 -17.61
CA SER A 225 6.72 -0.55 -17.48
C SER A 225 8.12 -0.87 -16.96
N VAL A 226 8.30 -2.04 -16.32
CA VAL A 226 9.58 -2.51 -15.81
C VAL A 226 10.41 -3.05 -16.97
N LYS A 227 11.57 -2.45 -17.21
CA LYS A 227 12.54 -2.91 -18.23
C LYS A 227 13.13 -4.28 -17.88
#